data_AF-A0A191ZTJ0-F1
#
_entry.id   AF-A0A191ZTJ0-F1
#
_cell.length_a   1.000
_cell.length_b   1.000
_cell.length_c   1.000
_cell.angle_alpha   90.00
_cell.angle_beta   90.00
_cell.angle_gamma   90.00
#
_symmetry.space_group_name_H-M   'P 1'
#
loop_
_entity.id
_entity.type
_entity.pdbx_description
1 polymer ?
#
loop_
_entity_poly.entity_id
_entity_poly.type
_entity_poly.pdbx_seq_one_letter_code
_entity_poly.pdbx_strand_id
1 'polypeptide(L)'
;MWALAIFLAVADLWSGYLFYVSARIDREINEEQVNKAAREDFTLDRDFQYGELVIPAGSRIHRYDVFDNGKKDMPLSLRGLRTVRFPHPVRVAGVDVESMDVSTLDMALVLAKDQAIGPRFDYDTKGKLTHEGQPESVTCKRGQVAHFNAPSIEYDINAEFGKPEPDGPDARFKPSQWQFLGCTDGTSIDLPPIAPR
;
A
#
# COMPACT_ATOMS: atom_id res chain seq x y z
N MET A 1 64.64 -1.16 9.30
CA MET A 1 63.71 -2.29 9.53
C MET A 1 62.54 -1.94 10.44
N TRP A 2 62.76 -1.32 11.61
CA TRP A 2 61.68 -0.95 12.55
C TRP A 2 60.59 -0.02 11.99
N ALA A 3 60.95 0.98 11.19
CA ALA A 3 59.98 1.90 10.57
C ALA A 3 59.00 1.19 9.61
N LEU A 4 59.48 0.20 8.85
CA LEU A 4 58.64 -0.61 7.96
C LEU A 4 57.65 -1.47 8.77
N ALA A 5 58.13 -2.09 9.86
CA ALA A 5 57.28 -2.90 10.73
C ALA A 5 56.18 -2.07 11.42
N ILE A 6 56.52 -0.86 11.89
CA ILE A 6 55.54 0.07 12.47
C ILE A 6 54.51 0.50 11.43
N PHE A 7 54.95 0.83 10.21
CA PHE A 7 54.04 1.20 9.13
C PHE A 7 53.07 0.07 8.78
N LEU A 8 53.57 -1.16 8.64
CA LEU A 8 52.73 -2.34 8.37
C LEU A 8 51.72 -2.58 9.51
N ALA A 9 52.14 -2.49 10.77
CA ALA A 9 51.23 -2.64 11.90
C ALA A 9 50.13 -1.57 11.94
N VAL A 10 50.45 -0.31 11.61
CA VAL A 10 49.45 0.76 11.51
C VAL A 10 48.51 0.53 10.33
N ALA A 11 49.03 0.07 9.18
CA ALA A 11 48.21 -0.27 8.02
C ALA A 11 47.25 -1.42 8.33
N ASP A 12 47.70 -2.49 9.00
CA ASP A 12 46.86 -3.63 9.40
C ASP A 12 45.77 -3.19 10.39
N LEU A 13 46.10 -2.35 11.38
CA LEU A 13 45.11 -1.78 12.30
C LEU A 13 44.08 -0.92 11.57
N TRP A 14 44.52 -0.10 10.63
CA TRP A 14 43.63 0.74 9.82
C TRP A 14 42.70 -0.10 8.94
N SER A 15 43.22 -1.11 8.26
CA SER A 15 42.44 -2.05 7.46
C SER A 15 41.43 -2.82 8.31
N GLY A 16 41.82 -3.27 9.51
CA GLY A 16 40.91 -3.91 10.45
C GLY A 16 39.79 -2.98 10.92
N TYR A 17 40.10 -1.72 11.20
CA TYR A 17 39.10 -0.70 11.54
C TYR A 17 38.13 -0.42 10.39
N LEU A 18 38.62 -0.27 9.16
CA LEU A 18 37.78 -0.07 7.98
C LEU A 18 36.86 -1.27 7.73
N PHE A 19 37.37 -2.50 7.88
CA PHE A 19 36.56 -3.70 7.76
C PHE A 19 35.45 -3.76 8.82
N TYR A 20 35.77 -3.43 10.09
CA TYR A 20 34.79 -3.37 11.16
C TYR A 20 33.68 -2.34 10.88
N VAL A 21 34.04 -1.14 10.40
CA VAL A 21 33.07 -0.11 10.04
C VAL A 21 32.19 -0.55 8.87
N SER A 22 32.78 -1.16 7.83
CA SER A 22 32.03 -1.70 6.69
C SER A 22 31.03 -2.76 7.14
N ALA A 23 31.48 -3.77 7.89
CA ALA A 23 30.62 -4.84 8.37
C ALA A 23 29.48 -4.34 9.26
N ARG A 24 29.71 -3.27 10.05
CA ARG A 24 28.67 -2.62 10.85
C ARG A 24 27.62 -1.95 9.96
N ILE A 25 28.04 -1.21 8.92
CA ILE A 25 27.14 -0.54 7.98
C ILE A 25 26.32 -1.58 7.20
N ASP A 26 26.96 -2.64 6.70
CA ASP A 26 26.28 -3.71 5.97
C ASP A 26 25.19 -4.36 6.84
N ARG A 27 25.48 -4.57 8.13
CA ARG A 27 24.52 -5.09 9.09
C ARG A 27 23.35 -4.12 9.30
N GLU A 28 23.62 -2.84 9.49
CA GLU A 28 22.59 -1.82 9.72
C GLU A 28 21.66 -1.68 8.50
N ILE A 29 22.22 -1.63 7.29
CA ILE A 29 21.46 -1.61 6.04
C ILE A 29 20.58 -2.86 5.90
N ASN A 30 21.14 -4.03 6.21
CA ASN A 30 20.39 -5.28 6.13
C ASN A 30 19.23 -5.31 7.15
N GLU A 31 19.47 -4.85 8.39
CA GLU A 31 18.43 -4.73 9.42
C GLU A 31 17.32 -3.75 8.97
N GLU A 32 17.67 -2.60 8.38
CA GLU A 32 16.70 -1.66 7.82
C GLU A 32 15.88 -2.26 6.68
N GLN A 33 16.51 -2.99 5.75
CA GLN A 33 15.83 -3.66 4.66
C GLN A 33 14.86 -4.74 5.15
N VAL A 34 15.26 -5.55 6.13
CA VAL A 34 14.40 -6.56 6.75
C VAL A 34 13.21 -5.91 7.43
N ASN A 35 13.42 -4.84 8.20
CA ASN A 35 12.34 -4.12 8.87
C ASN A 35 11.37 -3.49 7.86
N LYS A 36 11.89 -2.92 6.77
CA LYS A 36 11.07 -2.35 5.70
C LYS A 36 10.21 -3.43 5.04
N ALA A 37 10.80 -4.55 4.64
CA ALA A 37 10.06 -5.67 4.05
C ALA A 37 8.97 -6.21 4.98
N ALA A 38 9.26 -6.33 6.28
CA ALA A 38 8.27 -6.76 7.29
C ALA A 38 7.12 -5.74 7.51
N ARG A 39 7.29 -4.48 7.09
CA ARG A 39 6.28 -3.42 7.15
C ARG A 39 5.63 -3.10 5.80
N GLU A 40 6.11 -3.69 4.72
CA GLU A 40 5.45 -3.67 3.41
C GLU A 40 4.32 -4.70 3.37
N ASP A 41 4.57 -5.90 3.93
CA ASP A 41 3.61 -7.00 3.99
C ASP A 41 3.35 -7.46 5.43
N PHE A 42 2.15 -7.22 5.95
CA PHE A 42 1.81 -7.57 7.34
C PHE A 42 0.33 -7.84 7.55
N THR A 43 -0.01 -8.40 8.71
CA THR A 43 -1.39 -8.53 9.19
C THR A 43 -1.65 -7.48 10.28
N LEU A 44 -2.82 -6.83 10.22
CA LEU A 44 -3.23 -5.88 11.24
C LEU A 44 -3.55 -6.58 12.56
N ASP A 45 -2.94 -6.13 13.65
CA ASP A 45 -3.19 -6.67 14.99
C ASP A 45 -4.47 -6.10 15.63
N ARG A 46 -4.95 -4.96 15.12
CA ARG A 46 -6.14 -4.23 15.60
C ARG A 46 -6.83 -3.51 14.46
N ASP A 47 -8.08 -3.12 14.68
CA ASP A 47 -8.81 -2.25 13.76
C ASP A 47 -8.04 -0.93 13.56
N PHE A 48 -8.01 -0.45 12.32
CA PHE A 48 -7.26 0.74 11.93
C PHE A 48 -8.14 1.65 11.07
N GLN A 49 -8.34 2.89 11.50
CA GLN A 49 -9.02 3.91 10.71
C GLN A 49 -8.08 4.40 9.60
N TYR A 50 -8.50 4.32 8.34
CA TYR A 50 -7.77 4.84 7.18
C TYR A 50 -8.71 5.67 6.29
N GLY A 51 -8.62 6.99 6.44
CA GLY A 51 -9.54 7.94 5.81
C GLY A 51 -10.97 7.67 6.25
N GLU A 52 -11.85 7.30 5.33
CA GLU A 52 -13.26 6.98 5.61
C GLU A 52 -13.49 5.51 6.00
N LEU A 53 -12.50 4.62 5.83
CA LEU A 53 -12.66 3.18 6.04
C LEU A 53 -12.00 2.73 7.34
N VAL A 54 -12.72 1.95 8.15
CA VAL A 54 -12.10 1.15 9.22
C VAL A 54 -11.69 -0.20 8.64
N ILE A 55 -10.38 -0.46 8.61
CA ILE A 55 -9.85 -1.76 8.20
C ILE A 55 -9.79 -2.66 9.44
N PRO A 56 -10.48 -3.82 9.45
CA PRO A 56 -10.55 -4.67 10.63
C PRO A 56 -9.23 -5.38 10.93
N ALA A 57 -9.02 -5.71 12.20
CA ALA A 57 -7.95 -6.59 12.67
C ALA A 57 -7.97 -7.92 11.91
N GLY A 58 -6.81 -8.49 11.63
CA GLY A 58 -6.65 -9.70 10.83
C GLY A 58 -6.59 -9.45 9.32
N SER A 59 -6.80 -8.21 8.86
CA SER A 59 -6.60 -7.88 7.43
C SER A 59 -5.13 -7.99 7.06
N ARG A 60 -4.85 -8.60 5.91
CA ARG A 60 -3.52 -8.65 5.32
C ARG A 60 -3.32 -7.44 4.42
N ILE A 61 -2.22 -6.74 4.64
CA ILE A 61 -1.87 -5.48 4.01
C ILE A 61 -0.63 -5.70 3.15
N HIS A 62 -0.68 -5.17 1.93
CA HIS A 62 0.49 -4.86 1.12
C HIS A 62 0.53 -3.36 0.89
N ARG A 63 1.67 -2.73 1.16
CA ARG A 63 1.88 -1.29 0.99
C ARG A 63 3.28 -0.98 0.48
N TYR A 64 3.45 0.22 -0.07
CA TYR A 64 4.74 0.74 -0.46
C TYR A 64 4.87 2.21 -0.06
N ASP A 65 5.81 2.50 0.83
CA ASP A 65 6.04 3.83 1.37
C ASP A 65 7.48 4.27 1.11
N VAL A 66 7.66 5.26 0.24
CA VAL A 66 8.98 5.82 -0.09
C VAL A 66 9.65 6.53 1.09
N PHE A 67 8.87 6.92 2.11
CA PHE A 67 9.37 7.57 3.32
C PHE A 67 9.68 6.58 4.45
N ASP A 68 9.40 5.29 4.28
CA ASP A 68 9.82 4.25 5.23
C ASP A 68 11.29 3.86 4.96
N ASN A 69 12.15 4.22 5.91
CA ASN A 69 13.58 3.95 5.88
C ASN A 69 13.99 2.71 6.68
N GLY A 70 13.07 1.85 7.12
CA GLY A 70 13.44 0.61 7.80
C GLY A 70 13.85 0.79 9.27
N LYS A 71 13.70 1.98 9.85
CA LYS A 71 14.00 2.22 11.28
C LYS A 71 13.15 1.32 12.18
N LYS A 72 13.75 0.79 13.25
CA LYS A 72 13.15 -0.23 14.12
C LYS A 72 11.86 0.23 14.82
N ASP A 73 11.84 1.44 15.34
CA ASP A 73 10.77 1.94 16.22
C ASP A 73 9.73 2.78 15.48
N MET A 74 9.63 2.65 14.16
CA MET A 74 8.59 3.32 13.38
C MET A 74 7.23 2.63 13.61
N PRO A 75 6.16 3.39 13.89
CA PRO A 75 4.83 2.82 14.01
C PRO A 75 4.37 2.23 12.67
N LEU A 76 3.64 1.12 12.74
CA LEU A 76 2.92 0.58 11.58
C LEU A 76 1.93 1.64 11.07
N SER A 77 2.03 1.96 9.79
CA SER A 77 1.16 2.89 9.08
C SER A 77 0.55 2.21 7.87
N LEU A 78 -0.59 2.71 7.42
CA LEU A 78 -1.20 2.30 6.14
C LEU A 78 -0.88 3.29 5.02
N ARG A 79 0.03 4.24 5.24
CA ARG A 79 0.57 5.10 4.19
C ARG A 79 1.09 4.29 3.02
N GLY A 80 0.79 4.71 1.79
CA GLY A 80 1.16 3.97 0.58
C GLY A 80 0.44 2.64 0.43
N LEU A 81 -0.77 2.51 1.01
CA LEU A 81 -1.61 1.32 0.87
C LEU A 81 -1.75 0.93 -0.60
N ARG A 82 -1.51 -0.35 -0.91
CA ARG A 82 -1.69 -0.89 -2.27
C ARG A 82 -2.79 -1.92 -2.31
N THR A 83 -2.73 -2.90 -1.41
CA THR A 83 -3.66 -4.03 -1.44
C THR A 83 -4.07 -4.43 -0.04
N VAL A 84 -5.33 -4.81 0.11
CA VAL A 84 -5.88 -5.33 1.36
C VAL A 84 -6.67 -6.59 1.08
N ARG A 85 -6.43 -7.64 1.86
CA ARG A 85 -7.33 -8.79 1.96
C ARG A 85 -7.95 -8.82 3.35
N PHE A 86 -9.27 -8.72 3.39
CA PHE A 86 -10.02 -8.66 4.63
C PHE A 86 -10.22 -10.07 5.23
N PRO A 87 -10.31 -10.20 6.56
CA PRO A 87 -10.57 -11.47 7.24
C PRO A 87 -12.02 -11.95 7.06
N HIS A 88 -12.93 -11.01 6.79
CA HIS A 88 -14.34 -11.23 6.50
C HIS A 88 -14.81 -10.15 5.52
N PRO A 89 -15.97 -10.30 4.86
CA PRO A 89 -16.50 -9.25 3.99
C PRO A 89 -16.60 -7.89 4.68
N VAL A 90 -16.15 -6.85 4.01
CA VAL A 90 -16.20 -5.44 4.47
C VAL A 90 -16.88 -4.61 3.40
N ARG A 91 -17.63 -3.57 3.80
CA ARG A 91 -18.26 -2.66 2.84
C ARG A 91 -17.30 -1.54 2.46
N VAL A 92 -16.90 -1.50 1.19
CA VAL A 92 -16.03 -0.47 0.60
C VAL A 92 -16.74 0.13 -0.60
N ALA A 93 -16.78 1.46 -0.72
CA ALA A 93 -17.50 2.14 -1.82
C ALA A 93 -18.96 1.68 -2.00
N GLY A 94 -19.62 1.35 -0.89
CA GLY A 94 -20.99 0.84 -0.90
C GLY A 94 -21.16 -0.63 -1.28
N VAL A 95 -20.08 -1.37 -1.58
CA VAL A 95 -20.12 -2.77 -2.01
C VAL A 95 -19.43 -3.70 -1.01
N ASP A 96 -19.93 -4.93 -0.87
CA ASP A 96 -19.35 -5.93 0.04
C ASP A 96 -18.21 -6.69 -0.65
N VAL A 97 -17.01 -6.62 -0.09
CA VAL A 97 -15.75 -7.05 -0.73
C VAL A 97 -14.91 -7.95 0.17
N GLU A 98 -14.14 -8.86 -0.45
CA GLU A 98 -13.17 -9.73 0.23
C GLU A 98 -11.74 -9.17 0.17
N SER A 99 -11.41 -8.43 -0.89
CA SER A 99 -10.12 -7.77 -1.06
C SER A 99 -10.24 -6.54 -1.95
N MET A 100 -9.30 -5.62 -1.80
CA MET A 100 -9.19 -4.41 -2.62
C MET A 100 -7.74 -4.15 -3.04
N ASP A 101 -7.56 -3.66 -4.27
CA ASP A 101 -6.32 -3.11 -4.80
C ASP A 101 -6.58 -1.64 -5.16
N VAL A 102 -5.75 -0.77 -4.60
CA VAL A 102 -5.81 0.68 -4.68
C VAL A 102 -4.47 1.27 -5.12
N SER A 103 -3.62 0.44 -5.75
CA SER A 103 -2.29 0.83 -6.24
C SER A 103 -2.32 1.69 -7.50
N THR A 104 -3.47 1.76 -8.18
CA THR A 104 -3.67 2.55 -9.41
C THR A 104 -4.84 3.53 -9.25
N LEU A 105 -5.13 4.34 -10.27
CA LEU A 105 -6.30 5.22 -10.26
C LEU A 105 -7.62 4.47 -10.48
N ASP A 106 -7.54 3.23 -10.97
CA ASP A 106 -8.66 2.32 -11.12
C ASP A 106 -8.61 1.29 -9.99
N MET A 107 -9.42 1.55 -8.96
CA MET A 107 -9.52 0.73 -7.76
C MET A 107 -10.24 -0.57 -8.11
N ALA A 108 -9.65 -1.70 -7.76
CA ALA A 108 -10.18 -3.03 -8.05
C ALA A 108 -10.67 -3.71 -6.77
N LEU A 109 -11.95 -4.05 -6.71
CA LEU A 109 -12.61 -4.63 -5.53
C LEU A 109 -13.14 -6.03 -5.84
N VAL A 110 -12.64 -7.06 -5.15
CA VAL A 110 -13.16 -8.44 -5.31
C VAL A 110 -14.44 -8.60 -4.49
N LEU A 111 -15.54 -8.92 -5.17
CA LEU A 111 -16.85 -8.97 -4.55
C LEU A 111 -17.05 -10.22 -3.69
N ALA A 112 -17.55 -10.02 -2.47
CA ALA A 112 -17.85 -11.09 -1.53
C ALA A 112 -19.18 -11.81 -1.81
N LYS A 113 -20.08 -11.17 -2.54
CA LYS A 113 -21.39 -11.73 -2.88
C LYS A 113 -21.92 -11.13 -4.17
N ASP A 114 -22.91 -11.81 -4.72
CA ASP A 114 -23.73 -11.28 -5.80
C ASP A 114 -24.45 -10.02 -5.30
N GLN A 115 -24.31 -8.92 -6.03
CA GLN A 115 -24.89 -7.63 -5.65
C GLN A 115 -25.08 -6.74 -6.87
N ALA A 116 -26.08 -5.86 -6.78
CA ALA A 116 -26.35 -4.84 -7.78
C ALA A 116 -25.59 -3.56 -7.39
N ILE A 117 -24.74 -3.05 -8.29
CA ILE A 117 -23.83 -1.93 -8.04
C ILE A 117 -24.16 -0.82 -9.05
N GLY A 118 -24.22 0.43 -8.60
CA GLY A 118 -24.44 1.56 -9.49
C GLY A 118 -24.45 2.91 -8.79
N PRO A 119 -24.58 4.01 -9.56
CA PRO A 119 -24.70 4.03 -11.03
C PRO A 119 -23.40 3.65 -11.76
N ARG A 120 -23.50 3.07 -12.96
CA ARG A 120 -22.33 2.79 -13.82
C ARG A 120 -21.91 4.05 -14.56
N PHE A 121 -20.61 4.31 -14.59
CA PHE A 121 -19.99 5.37 -15.36
C PHE A 121 -19.13 4.79 -16.48
N ASP A 122 -18.93 5.57 -17.53
CA ASP A 122 -18.00 5.29 -18.61
C ASP A 122 -17.29 6.59 -19.03
N TYR A 123 -16.16 6.47 -19.73
CA TYR A 123 -15.43 7.62 -20.24
C TYR A 123 -16.04 8.07 -21.58
N ASP A 124 -16.34 9.37 -21.68
CA ASP A 124 -16.75 9.97 -22.94
C ASP A 124 -15.56 10.11 -23.92
N THR A 125 -15.84 10.59 -25.14
CA THR A 125 -14.80 10.82 -26.16
C THR A 125 -13.76 11.88 -25.78
N LYS A 126 -13.98 12.62 -24.70
CA LYS A 126 -13.05 13.62 -24.14
C LYS A 126 -12.33 13.11 -22.89
N GLY A 127 -12.54 11.84 -22.49
CA GLY A 127 -11.94 11.24 -21.31
C GLY A 127 -12.56 11.68 -19.98
N LYS A 128 -13.79 12.21 -19.99
CA LYS A 128 -14.54 12.56 -18.77
C LYS A 128 -15.52 11.46 -18.42
N LEU A 129 -15.63 11.13 -17.13
CA LEU A 129 -16.63 10.19 -16.64
C LEU A 129 -18.05 10.74 -16.80
N THR A 130 -18.90 9.93 -17.42
CA THR A 130 -20.32 10.21 -17.65
C THR A 130 -21.18 9.00 -17.29
N HIS A 131 -22.38 9.27 -16.77
CA HIS A 131 -23.42 8.27 -16.54
C HIS A 131 -24.44 8.23 -17.68
N GLU A 132 -24.40 9.19 -18.61
CA GLU A 132 -25.40 9.31 -19.67
C GLU A 132 -25.44 8.06 -20.56
N GLY A 133 -26.61 7.44 -20.67
CA GLY A 133 -26.82 6.20 -21.43
C GLY A 133 -26.31 4.92 -20.75
N GLN A 134 -25.80 5.01 -19.52
CA GLN A 134 -25.35 3.86 -18.73
C GLN A 134 -26.46 3.33 -17.82
N PRO A 135 -26.42 2.04 -17.44
CA PRO A 135 -27.39 1.48 -16.51
C PRO A 135 -27.27 2.07 -15.09
N GLU A 136 -28.41 2.31 -14.46
CA GLU A 136 -28.53 2.72 -13.04
C GLU A 136 -27.93 1.68 -12.08
N SER A 137 -27.91 0.41 -12.49
CA SER A 137 -27.28 -0.66 -11.74
C SER A 137 -26.87 -1.82 -12.63
N VAL A 138 -25.74 -2.43 -12.31
CA VAL A 138 -25.24 -3.66 -12.92
C VAL A 138 -25.19 -4.74 -11.85
N THR A 139 -25.74 -5.91 -12.16
CA THR A 139 -25.62 -7.07 -11.27
C THR A 139 -24.26 -7.73 -11.49
N CYS A 140 -23.44 -7.74 -10.44
CA CYS A 140 -22.15 -8.38 -10.42
C CYS A 140 -22.18 -9.60 -9.50
N LYS A 141 -21.43 -10.64 -9.85
CA LYS A 141 -21.38 -11.90 -9.13
C LYS A 141 -20.24 -11.92 -8.11
N ARG A 142 -20.39 -12.74 -7.08
CA ARG A 142 -19.34 -13.10 -6.14
C ARG A 142 -18.08 -13.54 -6.89
N GLY A 143 -16.93 -13.04 -6.45
CA GLY A 143 -15.63 -13.34 -7.04
C GLY A 143 -15.30 -12.52 -8.28
N GLN A 144 -16.23 -11.76 -8.86
CA GLN A 144 -15.88 -10.76 -9.89
C GLN A 144 -15.16 -9.58 -9.25
N VAL A 145 -14.43 -8.85 -10.09
CA VAL A 145 -13.72 -7.62 -9.71
C VAL A 145 -14.57 -6.44 -10.16
N ALA A 146 -15.04 -5.64 -9.21
CA ALA A 146 -15.67 -4.36 -9.46
C ALA A 146 -14.61 -3.26 -9.54
N HIS A 147 -14.61 -2.52 -10.64
CA HIS A 147 -13.67 -1.44 -10.92
C HIS A 147 -14.31 -0.10 -10.59
N PHE A 148 -13.51 0.77 -9.98
CA PHE A 148 -13.93 2.11 -9.59
C PHE A 148 -12.86 3.12 -9.96
N ASN A 149 -13.26 4.23 -10.56
CA ASN A 149 -12.35 5.36 -10.70
C ASN A 149 -12.34 6.18 -9.41
N ALA A 150 -11.15 6.41 -8.86
CA ALA A 150 -10.97 7.36 -7.78
C ALA A 150 -10.71 8.76 -8.34
N PRO A 151 -11.43 9.80 -7.88
CA PRO A 151 -11.18 11.16 -8.33
C PRO A 151 -9.77 11.60 -7.94
N SER A 152 -9.14 12.37 -8.82
CA SER A 152 -7.82 12.95 -8.55
C SER A 152 -7.89 13.81 -7.29
N ILE A 153 -6.97 13.56 -6.37
CA ILE A 153 -6.81 14.37 -5.17
C ILE A 153 -6.04 15.63 -5.55
N GLU A 154 -6.53 16.80 -5.18
CA GLU A 154 -5.77 18.03 -5.35
C GLU A 154 -4.58 18.03 -4.37
N TYR A 155 -3.37 18.17 -4.92
CA TYR A 155 -2.13 18.26 -4.14
C TYR A 155 -1.59 19.68 -4.21
N ASP A 156 -1.33 20.29 -3.05
CA ASP A 156 -0.47 21.47 -3.00
C ASP A 156 0.98 21.01 -3.04
N ILE A 157 1.54 20.95 -4.25
CA ILE A 157 2.91 20.52 -4.48
C ILE A 157 3.88 21.37 -3.65
N ASN A 158 3.66 22.68 -3.50
CA ASN A 158 4.60 23.53 -2.77
C ASN A 158 4.58 23.24 -1.27
N ALA A 159 3.39 22.99 -0.70
CA ALA A 159 3.24 22.72 0.72
C ALA A 159 3.58 21.27 1.10
N GLU A 160 3.45 20.33 0.17
CA GLU A 160 3.52 18.89 0.43
C GLU A 160 4.77 18.21 -0.13
N PHE A 161 5.56 18.90 -0.96
CA PHE A 161 6.79 18.33 -1.50
C PHE A 161 7.73 17.83 -0.39
N GLY A 162 8.15 16.56 -0.50
CA GLY A 162 9.03 15.91 0.46
C GLY A 162 8.39 15.57 1.81
N LYS A 163 7.07 15.75 1.96
CA LYS A 163 6.32 15.30 3.13
C LYS A 163 5.66 13.95 2.84
N PRO A 164 5.58 13.08 3.85
CA PRO A 164 4.79 11.87 3.71
C PRO A 164 3.31 12.19 3.56
N GLU A 165 2.59 11.34 2.83
CA GLU A 165 1.13 11.35 2.82
C GLU A 165 0.56 11.18 4.24
N PRO A 166 -0.59 11.81 4.53
CA PRO A 166 -1.26 11.60 5.81
C PRO A 166 -1.73 10.15 5.94
N ASP A 167 -1.70 9.64 7.17
CA ASP A 167 -2.14 8.29 7.52
C ASP A 167 -3.26 8.36 8.56
N GLY A 168 -3.87 7.21 8.86
CA GLY A 168 -4.90 7.16 9.89
C GLY A 168 -6.20 7.86 9.45
N PRO A 169 -6.90 8.56 10.36
CA PRO A 169 -8.12 9.32 10.04
C PRO A 169 -7.90 10.43 8.98
N ASP A 170 -6.69 10.98 8.91
CA ASP A 170 -6.36 12.07 7.98
C ASP A 170 -5.96 11.56 6.60
N ALA A 171 -5.89 10.24 6.39
CA ALA A 171 -5.58 9.67 5.10
C ALA A 171 -6.62 10.09 4.06
N ARG A 172 -6.18 10.42 2.85
CA ARG A 172 -7.05 10.90 1.77
C ARG A 172 -7.78 9.75 1.05
N PHE A 173 -8.17 8.74 1.82
CA PHE A 173 -8.85 7.54 1.33
C PHE A 173 -10.36 7.72 1.45
N LYS A 174 -11.02 8.02 0.32
CA LYS A 174 -12.44 8.39 0.26
C LYS A 174 -13.25 7.52 -0.71
N PRO A 175 -13.48 6.24 -0.38
CA PRO A 175 -14.24 5.33 -1.22
C PRO A 175 -15.68 5.78 -1.48
N SER A 176 -16.24 6.69 -0.68
CA SER A 176 -17.55 7.28 -0.95
C SER A 176 -17.60 8.15 -2.22
N GLN A 177 -16.46 8.62 -2.70
CA GLN A 177 -16.34 9.50 -3.86
C GLN A 177 -16.03 8.76 -5.16
N TRP A 178 -15.80 7.45 -5.07
CA TRP A 178 -15.42 6.64 -6.21
C TRP A 178 -16.58 6.38 -7.16
N GLN A 179 -16.27 6.31 -8.46
CA GLN A 179 -17.26 6.12 -9.51
C GLN A 179 -17.14 4.74 -10.12
N PHE A 180 -18.22 3.95 -10.06
CA PHE A 180 -18.23 2.57 -10.51
C PHE A 180 -18.15 2.46 -12.04
N LEU A 181 -17.16 1.72 -12.56
CA LEU A 181 -16.90 1.55 -13.99
C LEU A 181 -17.48 0.25 -14.56
N GLY A 182 -17.79 -0.72 -13.69
CA GLY A 182 -18.26 -2.04 -14.10
C GLY A 182 -17.55 -3.18 -13.38
N CYS A 183 -17.96 -4.40 -13.72
CA CYS A 183 -17.34 -5.61 -13.19
C CYS A 183 -16.72 -6.43 -14.32
N THR A 184 -15.57 -7.03 -14.05
CA THR A 184 -14.91 -7.97 -14.96
C THR A 184 -14.78 -9.33 -14.29
N ASP A 185 -14.75 -10.38 -15.11
CA ASP A 185 -14.28 -11.69 -14.66
C ASP A 185 -12.78 -11.58 -14.41
N GLY A 186 -12.37 -11.75 -13.15
CA GLY A 186 -10.99 -11.58 -12.73
C GLY A 186 -10.68 -12.50 -11.57
N THR A 187 -9.47 -13.04 -11.55
CA THR A 187 -8.93 -13.83 -10.45
C THR A 187 -8.69 -12.96 -9.21
N SER A 188 -8.69 -13.61 -8.04
CA SER A 188 -8.37 -13.01 -6.74
C SER A 188 -7.16 -12.07 -6.81
N ILE A 189 -7.19 -11.00 -6.02
CA ILE A 189 -6.02 -10.15 -5.83
C ILE A 189 -5.02 -10.96 -5.00
N ASP A 190 -3.87 -11.29 -5.58
CA ASP A 190 -2.80 -12.04 -4.90
C ASP A 190 -1.94 -11.09 -4.07
N LEU A 191 -1.77 -11.42 -2.78
CA LEU A 191 -0.86 -10.68 -1.90
C LEU A 191 0.48 -11.40 -1.78
N PRO A 192 1.61 -10.67 -1.80
CA PRO A 192 2.94 -11.25 -1.55
C PRO A 192 3.01 -11.97 -0.20
N PRO A 193 3.80 -13.05 -0.06
CA PRO A 193 3.99 -13.76 1.21
C PRO A 193 4.45 -12.79 2.31
N ILE A 194 3.92 -12.97 3.53
CA ILE A 194 4.37 -12.18 4.69
C ILE A 194 5.79 -12.62 5.03
N ALA A 195 6.72 -11.67 5.09
CA ALA A 195 8.09 -11.96 5.50
C ALA A 195 8.11 -12.46 6.96
N PRO A 196 8.91 -13.49 7.29
CA PRO A 196 9.07 -13.94 8.67
C PRO A 196 9.64 -12.79 9.53
N ARG A 197 9.03 -12.57 10.70
CA ARG A 197 9.51 -11.63 11.71
C ARG A 197 10.67 -12.22 12.52
#